data_AF-A0A1E5XX99-F1
#
_entry.id   AF-A0A1E5XX99-F1
#
_cell.length_a   1.000
_cell.length_b   1.000
_cell.length_c   1.000
_cell.angle_alpha   90.00
_cell.angle_beta   90.00
_cell.angle_gamma   90.00
#
_symmetry.space_group_name_H-M   'P 1'
#
loop_
_entity.id
_entity.type
_entity.pdbx_description
1 polymer ?
#
loop_
_entity_poly.entity_id
_entity_poly.type
_entity_poly.pdbx_seq_one_letter_code
_entity_poly.pdbx_strand_id
1 'polypeptide(L)'
;MQTLKVIYDTDPGVDDAMALLLLARHQRIELIGVTTVFGNADIATTTRNALYLKQKLGFAAPVAEGAGAPLVGEPDAPPTFVHGKNGLGDIDLPQITATADPRPAHQLIIDLVKANPGEVTIIAVGRMTNLERAMREAPEIVGLVRQVVVMGGAFGRNGHTGNVTPVAEANIWGDPDAADIVFGAAWPIAIAGLDVTQATVMTDAYVTELAAAAGEDGAFVRAISAFYQNFHRESAGLDGFYVHDSSAVALALHPEFYKTETGAIRVVTEGIAIGQTIIKPDGRSYPPGAWDGRPSQTIAVGVDAEAVLRFYRDTLMG
;
A
#
# COMPACT_ATOMS: atom_id res chain seq x y z
N MET A 1 10.40 -5.25 22.81
CA MET A 1 10.51 -5.29 21.34
C MET A 1 10.48 -3.85 20.84
N GLN A 2 11.24 -3.52 19.79
CA GLN A 2 11.29 -2.14 19.27
C GLN A 2 9.99 -1.79 18.53
N THR A 3 9.41 -0.64 18.83
CA THR A 3 8.24 -0.08 18.12
C THR A 3 8.68 0.48 16.76
N LEU A 4 7.88 0.29 15.73
CA LEU A 4 8.11 0.78 14.37
C LEU A 4 7.36 2.10 14.17
N LYS A 5 8.09 3.18 13.87
CA LYS A 5 7.47 4.46 13.50
C LYS A 5 7.03 4.40 12.04
N VAL A 6 5.74 4.58 11.80
CA VAL A 6 5.14 4.42 10.47
C VAL A 6 4.54 5.71 9.96
N ILE A 7 4.91 6.05 8.73
CA ILE A 7 4.09 6.91 7.87
C ILE A 7 3.35 5.99 6.89
N TYR A 8 2.03 6.15 6.79
CA TYR A 8 1.19 5.38 5.89
C TYR A 8 0.72 6.24 4.72
N ASP A 9 1.25 5.98 3.52
CA ASP A 9 0.89 6.67 2.28
C ASP A 9 -0.11 5.81 1.49
N THR A 10 -1.34 6.30 1.32
CA THR A 10 -2.53 5.50 1.02
C THR A 10 -3.53 6.26 0.17
N ASP A 11 -4.42 5.58 -0.52
CA ASP A 11 -5.52 6.14 -1.29
C ASP A 11 -6.86 5.54 -0.85
N PRO A 12 -7.33 5.78 0.41
CA PRO A 12 -8.20 4.85 1.09
C PRO A 12 -9.37 4.25 0.31
N GLY A 13 -9.12 3.04 -0.17
CA GLY A 13 -10.02 1.99 -0.59
C GLY A 13 -10.41 1.05 0.57
N VAL A 14 -11.00 -0.09 0.22
CA VAL A 14 -11.47 -1.11 1.18
C VAL A 14 -10.30 -1.83 1.85
N ASP A 15 -9.32 -2.25 1.06
CA ASP A 15 -8.05 -2.85 1.47
C ASP A 15 -7.15 -1.88 2.24
N ASP A 16 -7.06 -0.62 1.81
CA ASP A 16 -6.34 0.41 2.55
C ASP A 16 -6.91 0.60 3.96
N ALA A 17 -8.24 0.62 4.08
CA ALA A 17 -8.93 0.79 5.35
C ALA A 17 -8.67 -0.40 6.29
N MET A 18 -8.58 -1.61 5.76
CA MET A 18 -8.19 -2.81 6.51
C MET A 18 -6.74 -2.73 6.99
N ALA A 19 -5.82 -2.27 6.14
CA ALA A 19 -4.42 -2.08 6.51
C ALA A 19 -4.24 -0.96 7.56
N LEU A 20 -4.97 0.16 7.43
CA LEU A 20 -4.94 1.24 8.43
C LEU A 20 -5.54 0.79 9.78
N LEU A 21 -6.59 -0.03 9.76
CA LEU A 21 -7.11 -0.66 10.97
C LEU A 21 -6.04 -1.52 11.65
N LEU A 22 -5.36 -2.38 10.89
CA LEU A 22 -4.27 -3.20 11.40
C LEU A 22 -3.16 -2.34 12.03
N LEU A 23 -2.72 -1.28 11.34
CA LEU A 23 -1.72 -0.32 11.84
C LEU A 23 -2.18 0.38 13.13
N ALA A 24 -3.45 0.78 13.21
CA ALA A 24 -4.01 1.48 14.36
C ALA A 24 -4.19 0.58 15.61
N ARG A 25 -4.21 -0.75 15.44
CA ARG A 25 -4.39 -1.71 16.54
C ARG A 25 -3.11 -2.42 16.97
N HIS A 26 -2.13 -2.53 16.08
CA HIS A 26 -0.91 -3.29 16.39
C HIS A 26 0.00 -2.56 17.39
N GLN A 27 0.26 -3.16 18.56
CA GLN A 27 1.01 -2.53 19.67
C GLN A 27 2.47 -2.17 19.35
N ARG A 28 3.09 -2.82 18.34
CA ARG A 28 4.44 -2.48 17.88
C ARG A 28 4.47 -1.37 16.83
N ILE A 29 3.33 -0.78 16.47
CA ILE A 29 3.25 0.32 15.50
C ILE A 29 3.06 1.64 16.25
N GLU A 30 3.89 2.62 15.94
CA GLU A 30 3.67 4.02 16.25
C GLU A 30 3.31 4.72 14.94
N LEU A 31 2.01 4.87 14.66
CA LEU A 31 1.55 5.60 13.47
C LEU A 31 1.79 7.10 13.71
N ILE A 32 2.76 7.67 12.99
CA ILE A 32 3.18 9.08 13.16
C ILE A 32 2.66 10.00 12.06
N GLY A 33 2.14 9.45 10.96
CA GLY A 33 1.51 10.21 9.89
C GLY A 33 0.73 9.33 8.91
N VAL A 34 -0.33 9.89 8.35
CA VAL A 34 -1.07 9.32 7.22
C VAL A 34 -1.07 10.36 6.10
N THR A 35 -0.71 9.95 4.90
CA THR A 35 -0.75 10.79 3.71
C THR A 35 -1.67 10.18 2.68
N THR A 36 -2.49 11.02 2.03
CA THR A 36 -3.41 10.56 0.99
C THR A 36 -2.90 10.84 -0.41
N VAL A 37 -3.22 9.95 -1.33
CA VAL A 37 -2.98 10.12 -2.77
C VAL A 37 -4.24 9.73 -3.55
N PHE A 38 -4.31 10.08 -4.82
CA PHE A 38 -5.33 9.58 -5.75
C PHE A 38 -5.06 8.11 -6.14
N GLY A 39 -6.12 7.38 -6.50
CA GLY A 39 -6.01 6.02 -7.00
C GLY A 39 -7.36 5.31 -6.99
N ASN A 40 -7.67 4.60 -5.90
CA ASN A 40 -8.96 3.95 -5.66
C ASN A 40 -10.13 4.94 -5.70
N ALA A 41 -9.86 6.21 -5.38
CA ALA A 41 -10.74 7.34 -5.64
C ALA A 41 -9.96 8.63 -5.98
N ASP A 42 -10.67 9.72 -6.28
CA ASP A 42 -10.05 11.03 -6.38
C ASP A 42 -9.49 11.50 -5.03
N ILE A 43 -8.54 12.44 -5.05
CA ILE A 43 -7.83 12.88 -3.84
C ILE A 43 -8.76 13.45 -2.76
N ALA A 44 -9.84 14.12 -3.15
CA ALA A 44 -10.80 14.65 -2.19
C ALA A 44 -11.53 13.51 -1.47
N THR A 45 -11.87 12.45 -2.19
CA THR A 45 -12.52 11.25 -1.65
C THR A 45 -11.58 10.44 -0.78
N THR A 46 -10.34 10.19 -1.23
CA THR A 46 -9.35 9.43 -0.45
C THR A 46 -8.99 10.17 0.85
N THR A 47 -8.83 11.49 0.80
CA THR A 47 -8.61 12.33 1.99
C THR A 47 -9.81 12.32 2.93
N ARG A 48 -11.04 12.46 2.41
CA ARG A 48 -12.27 12.31 3.22
C ARG A 48 -12.30 10.95 3.92
N ASN A 49 -11.98 9.89 3.20
CA ASN A 49 -11.98 8.52 3.72
C ASN A 49 -10.91 8.34 4.81
N ALA A 50 -9.69 8.87 4.63
CA ALA A 50 -8.66 8.87 5.67
C ALA A 50 -9.11 9.62 6.95
N LEU A 51 -9.81 10.75 6.81
CA LEU A 51 -10.34 11.51 7.94
C LEU A 51 -11.47 10.78 8.66
N TYR A 52 -12.35 10.10 7.92
CA TYR A 52 -13.33 9.18 8.49
C TYR A 52 -12.64 8.06 9.29
N LEU A 53 -11.64 7.40 8.71
CA LEU A 53 -10.89 6.33 9.37
C LEU A 53 -10.16 6.84 10.61
N LYS A 54 -9.57 8.04 10.56
CA LYS A 54 -8.99 8.70 11.74
C LYS A 54 -9.99 8.84 12.88
N GLN A 55 -11.18 9.35 12.58
CA GLN A 55 -12.23 9.52 13.58
C GLN A 55 -12.75 8.18 14.11
N LYS A 56 -12.97 7.20 13.23
CA LYS A 56 -13.51 5.88 13.58
C LYS A 56 -12.53 5.03 14.38
N LEU A 57 -11.25 5.06 14.00
CA LEU A 57 -10.21 4.25 14.62
C LEU A 57 -9.55 4.94 15.82
N GLY A 58 -9.72 6.26 15.96
CA GLY A 58 -9.28 7.04 17.11
C GLY A 58 -7.77 7.27 17.18
N PHE A 59 -7.05 7.22 16.06
CA PHE A 59 -5.60 7.46 16.04
C PHE A 59 -5.27 8.97 16.00
N ALA A 60 -4.14 9.34 16.62
CA ALA A 60 -3.73 10.74 16.75
C ALA A 60 -2.99 11.31 15.54
N ALA A 61 -2.34 10.44 14.75
CA ALA A 61 -1.49 10.81 13.62
C ALA A 61 -2.14 11.88 12.71
N PRO A 62 -1.39 12.90 12.24
CA PRO A 62 -1.88 13.84 11.24
C PRO A 62 -2.24 13.11 9.94
N VAL A 63 -3.28 13.60 9.26
CA VAL A 63 -3.69 13.14 7.93
C VAL A 63 -3.44 14.31 6.98
N ALA A 64 -2.53 14.19 6.01
CA ALA A 64 -2.24 15.25 5.05
C ALA A 64 -2.68 14.87 3.63
N GLU A 65 -3.34 15.81 2.96
CA GLU A 65 -3.72 15.68 1.56
C GLU A 65 -2.49 15.75 0.65
N GLY A 66 -2.38 14.81 -0.30
CA GLY A 66 -1.26 14.73 -1.22
C GLY A 66 -1.63 14.99 -2.68
N ALA A 67 -0.98 14.26 -3.58
CA ALA A 67 -1.15 14.44 -5.02
C ALA A 67 -2.53 13.97 -5.50
N GLY A 68 -3.15 14.76 -6.37
CA GLY A 68 -4.41 14.41 -7.07
C GLY A 68 -4.25 13.94 -8.52
N ALA A 69 -3.01 13.85 -9.01
CA ALA A 69 -2.67 13.50 -10.39
C ALA A 69 -1.25 12.91 -10.45
N PRO A 70 -0.94 12.07 -11.45
CA PRO A 70 0.38 11.47 -11.61
C PRO A 70 1.43 12.53 -11.95
N LEU A 71 2.71 12.14 -12.01
CA LEU A 71 3.77 13.03 -12.47
C LEU A 71 3.61 13.43 -13.95
N VAL A 72 3.11 12.50 -14.76
CA VAL A 72 2.93 12.68 -16.20
C VAL A 72 1.51 12.30 -16.58
N GLY A 73 0.79 13.23 -17.23
CA GLY A 73 -0.57 13.01 -17.70
C GLY A 73 -1.65 13.38 -16.67
N GLU A 74 -2.84 12.84 -16.89
CA GLU A 74 -4.04 13.10 -16.08
C GLU A 74 -4.39 11.84 -15.26
N PRO A 75 -5.05 11.97 -14.10
CA PRO A 75 -5.49 10.83 -13.33
C PRO A 75 -6.56 10.02 -14.10
N ASP A 76 -6.50 8.69 -13.97
CA ASP A 76 -7.56 7.81 -14.47
C ASP A 76 -8.89 8.05 -13.73
N ALA A 77 -9.99 7.62 -14.36
CA ALA A 77 -11.26 7.55 -13.65
C ALA A 77 -11.15 6.56 -12.47
N PRO A 78 -11.65 6.92 -11.27
CA PRO A 78 -11.69 6.02 -10.12
C PRO A 78 -12.32 4.66 -10.43
N PRO A 79 -11.73 3.54 -9.95
CA PRO A 79 -12.28 2.20 -10.13
C PRO A 79 -13.47 1.95 -9.17
N THR A 80 -14.56 2.70 -9.33
CA THR A 80 -15.74 2.61 -8.44
C THR A 80 -16.41 1.23 -8.46
N PHE A 81 -16.12 0.40 -9.46
CA PHE A 81 -16.58 -0.98 -9.56
C PHE A 81 -15.81 -1.94 -8.62
N VAL A 82 -14.69 -1.51 -8.04
CA VAL A 82 -13.89 -2.26 -7.06
C VAL A 82 -14.20 -1.81 -5.64
N HIS A 83 -14.14 -0.50 -5.37
CA HIS A 83 -14.23 0.06 -4.01
C HIS A 83 -15.55 0.78 -3.70
N GLY A 84 -16.53 0.74 -4.61
CA GLY A 84 -17.76 1.51 -4.50
C GLY A 84 -17.58 2.98 -4.90
N LYS A 85 -18.68 3.73 -4.95
CA LYS A 85 -18.67 5.16 -5.31
C LYS A 85 -18.03 6.03 -4.22
N ASN A 86 -18.16 5.62 -2.96
CA ASN A 86 -17.54 6.34 -1.86
C ASN A 86 -16.11 5.87 -1.55
N GLY A 87 -15.59 4.84 -2.23
CA GLY A 87 -14.26 4.25 -2.00
C GLY A 87 -14.17 3.32 -0.76
N LEU A 88 -15.24 3.16 0.02
CA LEU A 88 -15.28 2.32 1.22
C LEU A 88 -16.41 1.28 1.16
N GLY A 89 -16.65 0.71 -0.02
CA GLY A 89 -17.66 -0.32 -0.22
C GLY A 89 -19.10 0.19 -0.09
N ASP A 90 -19.32 1.49 -0.33
CA ASP A 90 -20.63 2.16 -0.26
C ASP A 90 -21.33 2.06 1.10
N ILE A 91 -20.55 1.91 2.18
CA ILE A 91 -21.07 2.04 3.54
C ILE A 91 -21.57 3.47 3.84
N ASP A 92 -22.45 3.59 4.82
CA ASP A 92 -22.84 4.91 5.33
C ASP A 92 -21.67 5.58 6.06
N LEU A 93 -21.32 6.79 5.62
CA LEU A 93 -20.31 7.62 6.26
C LEU A 93 -21.00 8.62 7.20
N PRO A 94 -20.77 8.57 8.52
CA PRO A 94 -21.27 9.57 9.44
C PRO A 94 -20.60 10.92 9.20
N GLN A 95 -21.07 11.96 9.89
CA GLN A 95 -20.43 13.27 9.83
C GLN A 95 -18.96 13.18 10.29
N ILE A 96 -18.06 13.68 9.44
CA ILE A 96 -16.63 13.74 9.69
C ILE A 96 -16.30 15.11 10.28
N THR A 97 -15.73 15.12 11.49
CA THR A 97 -15.28 16.34 12.18
C THR A 97 -13.76 16.45 12.26
N ALA A 98 -13.05 15.35 11.99
CA ALA A 98 -11.60 15.36 11.83
C ALA A 98 -11.19 16.27 10.65
N THR A 99 -10.08 16.99 10.82
CA THR A 99 -9.52 17.89 9.81
C THR A 99 -8.16 17.38 9.32
N ALA A 100 -7.86 17.67 8.07
CA ALA A 100 -6.53 17.42 7.51
C ALA A 100 -5.49 18.36 8.13
N ASP A 101 -4.25 17.89 8.23
CA ASP A 101 -3.08 18.71 8.48
C ASP A 101 -2.94 19.71 7.33
N PRO A 102 -2.61 20.99 7.61
CA PRO A 102 -2.50 22.01 6.58
C PRO A 102 -1.29 21.82 5.65
N ARG A 103 -0.30 21.00 6.03
CA ARG A 103 0.83 20.67 5.15
C ARG A 103 0.39 19.72 4.04
N PRO A 104 0.93 19.86 2.82
CA PRO A 104 0.77 18.83 1.81
C PRO A 104 1.52 17.55 2.21
N ALA A 105 1.08 16.40 1.71
CA ALA A 105 1.62 15.09 2.06
C ALA A 105 3.15 14.98 1.98
N HIS A 106 3.75 15.45 0.87
CA HIS A 106 5.20 15.40 0.69
C HIS A 106 5.95 16.20 1.76
N GLN A 107 5.43 17.37 2.16
CA GLN A 107 6.03 18.16 3.25
C GLN A 107 5.87 17.48 4.60
N LEU A 108 4.70 16.87 4.88
CA LEU A 108 4.49 16.06 6.09
C LEU A 108 5.51 14.92 6.16
N ILE A 109 5.75 14.20 5.05
CA ILE A 109 6.75 13.13 4.96
C ILE A 109 8.14 13.67 5.29
N ILE A 110 8.56 14.76 4.65
CA ILE A 110 9.87 15.39 4.86
C ILE A 110 10.07 15.75 6.34
N ASP A 111 9.10 16.43 6.94
CA ASP A 111 9.18 16.90 8.33
C ASP A 111 9.29 15.73 9.31
N LEU A 112 8.45 14.70 9.15
CA LEU A 112 8.42 13.55 10.05
C LEU A 112 9.69 12.69 9.92
N VAL A 113 10.21 12.50 8.71
CA VAL A 113 11.48 11.79 8.48
C VAL A 113 12.65 12.56 9.06
N LYS A 114 12.75 13.88 8.83
CA LYS A 114 13.82 14.72 9.39
C LYS A 114 13.79 14.80 10.91
N ALA A 115 12.60 14.73 11.52
CA ALA A 115 12.45 14.69 12.96
C ALA A 115 12.85 13.34 13.59
N ASN A 116 12.89 12.26 12.80
CA ASN A 116 13.16 10.90 13.28
C ASN A 116 14.14 10.16 12.33
N PRO A 117 15.36 10.68 12.12
CA PRO A 117 16.28 10.15 11.13
C PRO A 117 16.71 8.71 11.46
N GLY A 118 16.57 7.81 10.49
CA GLY A 118 16.89 6.39 10.60
C GLY A 118 15.82 5.54 11.28
N GLU A 119 14.70 6.13 11.72
CA GLU A 119 13.66 5.44 12.48
C GLU A 119 12.37 5.18 11.68
N VAL A 120 12.05 6.05 10.71
CA VAL A 120 10.77 6.03 10.00
C VAL A 120 10.73 4.95 8.92
N THR A 121 9.76 4.05 9.01
CA THR A 121 9.33 3.20 7.91
C THR A 121 8.14 3.83 7.20
N ILE A 122 8.24 4.01 5.89
CA ILE A 122 7.11 4.46 5.06
C ILE A 122 6.44 3.22 4.49
N ILE A 123 5.17 3.01 4.81
CA ILE A 123 4.35 1.98 4.17
C ILE A 123 3.52 2.68 3.09
N ALA A 124 3.89 2.46 1.83
CA ALA A 124 3.22 3.06 0.68
C ALA A 124 2.36 2.00 0.00
N VAL A 125 1.04 2.19 0.06
CA VAL A 125 0.05 1.28 -0.54
C VAL A 125 -0.78 1.95 -1.64
N GLY A 126 -0.51 3.22 -1.94
CA GLY A 126 -1.06 3.93 -3.08
C GLY A 126 -0.01 4.29 -4.13
N ARG A 127 -0.40 5.17 -5.07
CA ARG A 127 0.50 5.69 -6.10
C ARG A 127 1.65 6.48 -5.46
N MET A 128 2.90 6.18 -5.84
CA MET A 128 4.11 6.71 -5.19
C MET A 128 4.42 8.20 -5.49
N THR A 129 3.46 8.95 -6.01
CA THR A 129 3.60 10.37 -6.37
C THR A 129 4.02 11.23 -5.18
N ASN A 130 3.48 10.97 -3.98
CA ASN A 130 3.85 11.71 -2.78
C ASN A 130 5.32 11.48 -2.38
N LEU A 131 5.78 10.23 -2.47
CA LEU A 131 7.16 9.84 -2.20
C LEU A 131 8.13 10.47 -3.19
N GLU A 132 7.82 10.44 -4.49
CA GLU A 132 8.65 11.12 -5.50
C GLU A 132 8.74 12.62 -5.21
N ARG A 133 7.61 13.29 -4.92
CA ARG A 133 7.59 14.73 -4.61
C ARG A 133 8.44 15.04 -3.39
N ALA A 134 8.34 14.23 -2.35
CA ALA A 134 9.14 14.39 -1.13
C ALA A 134 10.65 14.24 -1.41
N MET A 135 11.03 13.23 -2.20
CA MET A 135 12.43 13.02 -2.61
C MET A 135 12.95 14.13 -3.53
N ARG A 136 12.12 14.64 -4.43
CA ARG A 136 12.50 15.71 -5.34
C ARG A 136 12.74 17.02 -4.59
N GLU A 137 11.92 17.31 -3.60
CA GLU A 137 12.02 18.53 -2.78
C GLU A 137 13.13 18.44 -1.73
N ALA A 138 13.31 17.28 -1.08
CA ALA A 138 14.35 17.07 -0.08
C ALA A 138 15.10 15.76 -0.33
N PRO A 139 16.02 15.70 -1.31
CA PRO A 139 16.74 14.48 -1.69
C PRO A 139 17.48 13.79 -0.52
N GLU A 140 17.87 14.56 0.49
CA GLU A 140 18.54 14.03 1.69
C GLU A 140 17.67 13.06 2.50
N ILE A 141 16.34 13.11 2.40
CA ILE A 141 15.46 12.21 3.17
C ILE A 141 15.66 10.75 2.77
N VAL A 142 16.12 10.48 1.55
CA VAL A 142 16.41 9.12 1.07
C VAL A 142 17.43 8.42 1.97
N GLY A 143 18.40 9.17 2.53
CA GLY A 143 19.38 8.63 3.49
C GLY A 143 18.90 8.59 4.93
N LEU A 144 17.72 9.15 5.23
CA LEU A 144 17.14 9.25 6.58
C LEU A 144 15.96 8.30 6.80
N VAL A 145 15.34 7.80 5.74
CA VAL A 145 14.28 6.79 5.85
C VAL A 145 14.90 5.44 6.24
N ARG A 146 14.32 4.78 7.25
CA ARG A 146 14.73 3.43 7.66
C ARG A 146 14.50 2.44 6.54
N GLN A 147 13.30 2.45 5.98
CA GLN A 147 12.85 1.57 4.90
C GLN A 147 11.56 2.10 4.28
N VAL A 148 11.35 1.84 2.99
CA VAL A 148 10.04 1.93 2.34
C VAL A 148 9.50 0.52 2.10
N VAL A 149 8.27 0.27 2.52
CA VAL A 149 7.57 -0.99 2.25
C VAL A 149 6.39 -0.69 1.35
N VAL A 150 6.35 -1.34 0.19
CA VAL A 150 5.42 -1.01 -0.89
C VAL A 150 4.43 -2.14 -1.10
N MET A 151 3.14 -1.83 -1.18
CA MET A 151 2.17 -2.68 -1.87
C MET A 151 2.11 -2.22 -3.32
N GLY A 152 2.55 -3.07 -4.25
CA GLY A 152 2.47 -2.75 -5.67
C GLY A 152 3.39 -3.59 -6.55
N GLY A 153 3.11 -3.55 -7.84
CA GLY A 153 3.86 -4.28 -8.86
C GLY A 153 3.42 -5.74 -9.03
N ALA A 154 3.82 -6.30 -10.17
CA ALA A 154 3.66 -7.70 -10.52
C ALA A 154 4.92 -8.17 -11.25
N PHE A 155 5.69 -9.06 -10.63
CA PHE A 155 7.01 -9.49 -11.12
C PHE A 155 6.94 -10.81 -11.90
N GLY A 156 5.74 -11.34 -12.15
CA GLY A 156 5.52 -12.54 -12.96
C GLY A 156 5.97 -13.83 -12.26
N ARG A 157 6.01 -13.84 -10.93
CA ARG A 157 6.31 -15.02 -10.10
C ARG A 157 5.01 -15.73 -9.75
N ASN A 158 5.10 -17.05 -9.58
CA ASN A 158 3.99 -17.92 -9.19
C ASN A 158 2.74 -17.85 -10.08
N GLY A 159 2.87 -17.38 -11.32
CA GLY A 159 1.75 -17.25 -12.25
C GLY A 159 0.88 -16.00 -12.05
N HIS A 160 1.26 -15.10 -11.14
CA HIS A 160 0.57 -13.82 -10.97
C HIS A 160 1.04 -12.78 -11.99
N THR A 161 0.11 -11.96 -12.45
CA THR A 161 0.31 -10.92 -13.46
C THR A 161 -0.36 -9.61 -13.02
N GLY A 162 -0.38 -8.60 -13.89
CA GLY A 162 -1.07 -7.34 -13.57
C GLY A 162 -2.58 -7.50 -13.35
N ASN A 163 -3.18 -6.52 -12.65
CA ASN A 163 -4.61 -6.44 -12.36
C ASN A 163 -5.32 -5.29 -13.10
N VAL A 164 -4.57 -4.34 -13.69
CA VAL A 164 -5.11 -3.30 -14.58
C VAL A 164 -4.91 -3.68 -16.04
N THR A 165 -3.70 -4.12 -16.38
CA THR A 165 -3.38 -4.73 -17.68
C THR A 165 -2.74 -6.08 -17.45
N PRO A 166 -2.51 -6.90 -18.49
CA PRO A 166 -1.81 -8.18 -18.33
C PRO A 166 -0.43 -8.07 -17.68
N VAL A 167 0.18 -6.89 -17.60
CA VAL A 167 1.54 -6.71 -17.06
C VAL A 167 1.65 -5.69 -15.93
N ALA A 168 0.61 -4.87 -15.71
CA ALA A 168 0.69 -3.77 -14.76
C ALA A 168 -0.29 -3.91 -13.60
N GLU A 169 0.23 -3.64 -12.41
CA GLU A 169 -0.51 -3.52 -11.17
C GLU A 169 -1.00 -2.06 -10.99
N ALA A 170 -2.14 -1.85 -10.36
CA ALA A 170 -2.85 -0.57 -10.23
C ALA A 170 -2.02 0.60 -9.70
N ASN A 171 -1.31 0.43 -8.59
CA ASN A 171 -0.50 1.50 -8.00
C ASN A 171 0.66 1.92 -8.90
N ILE A 172 1.31 0.94 -9.54
CA ILE A 172 2.40 1.21 -10.48
C ILE A 172 1.88 1.77 -11.80
N TRP A 173 0.79 1.23 -12.33
CA TRP A 173 0.11 1.75 -13.52
C TRP A 173 -0.32 3.19 -13.33
N GLY A 174 -0.76 3.52 -12.12
CA GLY A 174 -1.34 4.82 -11.82
C GLY A 174 -0.35 5.98 -11.80
N ASP A 175 0.94 5.72 -11.56
CA ASP A 175 2.03 6.70 -11.71
C ASP A 175 3.37 5.95 -11.94
N PRO A 176 3.61 5.45 -13.16
CA PRO A 176 4.75 4.59 -13.46
C PRO A 176 6.07 5.37 -13.40
N ASP A 177 6.06 6.67 -13.71
CA ASP A 177 7.21 7.55 -13.60
C ASP A 177 7.63 7.73 -12.13
N ALA A 178 6.66 8.00 -11.24
CA ALA A 178 6.96 8.06 -9.80
C ALA A 178 7.51 6.73 -9.29
N ALA A 179 6.93 5.61 -9.72
CA ALA A 179 7.39 4.28 -9.35
C ALA A 179 8.83 3.99 -9.82
N ASP A 180 9.19 4.29 -11.07
CA ASP A 180 10.56 4.08 -11.58
C ASP A 180 11.59 4.94 -10.83
N ILE A 181 11.22 6.17 -10.46
CA ILE A 181 12.09 7.06 -9.68
C ILE A 181 12.26 6.54 -8.26
N VAL A 182 11.16 6.21 -7.57
CA VAL A 182 11.17 5.73 -6.18
C VAL A 182 11.94 4.41 -6.07
N PHE A 183 11.69 3.45 -6.95
CA PHE A 183 12.44 2.18 -6.95
C PHE A 183 13.92 2.33 -7.31
N GLY A 184 14.28 3.43 -7.98
CA GLY A 184 15.66 3.74 -8.37
C GLY A 184 16.47 4.46 -7.31
N ALA A 185 15.84 4.91 -6.22
CA ALA A 185 16.49 5.66 -5.16
C ALA A 185 17.20 4.75 -4.14
N ALA A 186 18.20 5.31 -3.47
CA ALA A 186 19.12 4.56 -2.61
C ALA A 186 18.55 4.11 -1.26
N TRP A 187 17.31 4.49 -0.93
CA TRP A 187 16.66 4.00 0.29
C TRP A 187 16.33 2.50 0.20
N PRO A 188 16.30 1.77 1.32
CA PRO A 188 15.93 0.36 1.31
C PRO A 188 14.45 0.18 0.99
N ILE A 189 14.12 -0.67 0.01
CA ILE A 189 12.73 -0.98 -0.37
C ILE A 189 12.46 -2.48 -0.23
N ALA A 190 11.30 -2.82 0.34
CA ALA A 190 10.70 -4.15 0.26
C ALA A 190 9.30 -4.08 -0.36
N ILE A 191 9.02 -4.93 -1.34
CA ILE A 191 7.80 -4.85 -2.14
C ILE A 191 6.95 -6.12 -1.97
N ALA A 192 5.71 -5.94 -1.54
CA ALA A 192 4.64 -6.94 -1.58
C ALA A 192 3.81 -6.73 -2.86
N GLY A 193 4.22 -7.39 -3.95
CA GLY A 193 3.51 -7.35 -5.23
C GLY A 193 2.33 -8.34 -5.32
N LEU A 194 1.64 -8.33 -6.47
CA LEU A 194 0.57 -9.29 -6.77
C LEU A 194 1.04 -10.75 -6.66
N ASP A 195 2.34 -10.99 -6.88
CA ASP A 195 3.03 -12.28 -6.72
C ASP A 195 2.83 -12.97 -5.37
N VAL A 196 2.55 -12.20 -4.31
CA VAL A 196 2.29 -12.71 -2.96
C VAL A 196 0.94 -12.27 -2.41
N THR A 197 0.46 -11.08 -2.76
CA THR A 197 -0.81 -10.58 -2.22
C THR A 197 -2.01 -11.36 -2.75
N GLN A 198 -1.97 -11.83 -4.01
CA GLN A 198 -3.02 -12.69 -4.56
C GLN A 198 -2.97 -14.14 -4.04
N ALA A 199 -1.89 -14.55 -3.37
CA ALA A 199 -1.84 -15.83 -2.67
C ALA A 199 -2.50 -15.77 -1.28
N THR A 200 -2.80 -14.57 -0.78
CA THR A 200 -3.42 -14.35 0.53
C THR A 200 -4.88 -13.95 0.35
N VAL A 201 -5.81 -14.84 0.72
CA VAL A 201 -7.26 -14.64 0.54
C VAL A 201 -7.97 -14.63 1.88
N MET A 202 -8.67 -13.53 2.19
CA MET A 202 -9.66 -13.53 3.28
C MET A 202 -10.95 -14.13 2.75
N THR A 203 -11.25 -15.36 3.17
CA THR A 203 -12.48 -16.05 2.74
C THR A 203 -13.73 -15.47 3.39
N ASP A 204 -14.89 -15.69 2.79
CA ASP A 204 -16.18 -15.28 3.37
C ASP A 204 -16.38 -15.88 4.78
N ALA A 205 -15.90 -17.11 4.99
CA ALA A 205 -15.86 -17.76 6.29
C ALA A 205 -14.93 -17.04 7.28
N TYR A 206 -13.70 -16.72 6.88
CA TYR A 206 -12.75 -15.98 7.70
C TYR A 206 -13.30 -14.63 8.14
N VAL A 207 -13.89 -13.85 7.22
CA VAL A 207 -14.48 -12.55 7.54
C VAL A 207 -15.67 -12.69 8.49
N THR A 208 -16.48 -13.74 8.33
CA THR A 208 -17.59 -14.05 9.24
C THR A 208 -17.10 -14.36 10.65
N GLU A 209 -16.07 -15.19 10.79
CA GLU A 209 -15.46 -15.50 12.09
C GLU A 209 -14.84 -14.27 12.73
N LEU A 210 -14.12 -13.47 11.95
CA LEU A 210 -13.49 -12.24 12.43
C LEU A 210 -14.55 -11.25 12.93
N ALA A 211 -15.65 -11.08 12.20
CA ALA A 211 -16.75 -10.20 12.61
C ALA A 211 -17.42 -10.64 13.91
N ALA A 212 -17.48 -11.94 14.18
CA ALA A 212 -18.01 -12.48 15.42
C ALA A 212 -17.04 -12.35 16.60
N ALA A 213 -15.72 -12.32 16.35
CA ALA A 213 -14.69 -12.38 17.38
C ALA A 213 -14.06 -11.03 17.73
N ALA A 214 -13.96 -10.09 16.78
CA ALA A 214 -13.18 -8.85 16.92
C ALA A 214 -14.05 -7.59 17.15
N GLY A 215 -15.25 -7.76 17.71
CA GLY A 215 -16.12 -6.65 18.12
C GLY A 215 -16.40 -5.63 17.01
N GLU A 216 -16.25 -4.35 17.32
CA GLU A 216 -16.51 -3.25 16.37
C GLU A 216 -15.54 -3.23 15.18
N ASP A 217 -14.30 -3.64 15.37
CA ASP A 217 -13.29 -3.70 14.31
C ASP A 217 -13.61 -4.83 13.33
N GLY A 218 -14.01 -6.01 13.83
CA GLY A 218 -14.48 -7.11 13.00
C GLY A 218 -15.77 -6.78 12.24
N ALA A 219 -16.73 -6.13 12.91
CA ALA A 219 -17.96 -5.65 12.26
C ALA A 219 -17.65 -4.61 11.17
N PHE A 220 -16.66 -3.76 11.40
CA PHE A 220 -16.23 -2.78 10.41
C PHE A 220 -15.61 -3.44 9.17
N VAL A 221 -14.68 -4.39 9.35
CA VAL A 221 -14.09 -5.15 8.23
C VAL A 221 -15.19 -5.79 7.38
N ARG A 222 -16.17 -6.45 8.03
CA ARG A 222 -17.32 -7.04 7.33
C ARG A 222 -18.15 -6.02 6.55
N ALA A 223 -18.35 -4.82 7.09
CA ALA A 223 -19.15 -3.79 6.45
C ALA A 223 -18.48 -3.28 5.17
N ILE A 224 -17.19 -2.95 5.21
CA ILE A 224 -16.46 -2.41 4.05
C ILE A 224 -16.13 -3.48 3.01
N SER A 225 -15.96 -4.74 3.43
CA SER A 225 -15.55 -5.82 2.52
C SER A 225 -16.67 -6.36 1.64
N ALA A 226 -17.94 -6.14 1.98
CA ALA A 226 -19.07 -6.80 1.30
C ALA A 226 -19.12 -6.49 -0.21
N PHE A 227 -18.89 -5.23 -0.59
CA PHE A 227 -18.82 -4.82 -1.99
C PHE A 227 -17.60 -5.43 -2.70
N TYR A 228 -16.45 -5.40 -2.02
CA TYR A 228 -15.18 -5.91 -2.52
C TYR A 228 -15.17 -7.44 -2.71
N GLN A 229 -15.86 -8.18 -1.85
CA GLN A 229 -16.14 -9.62 -1.97
C GLN A 229 -16.94 -9.92 -3.24
N ASN A 230 -17.97 -9.13 -3.53
CA ASN A 230 -18.77 -9.33 -4.75
C ASN A 230 -17.94 -9.12 -6.01
N PHE A 231 -17.12 -8.05 -6.04
CA PHE A 231 -16.20 -7.81 -7.15
C PHE A 231 -15.25 -9.00 -7.38
N HIS A 232 -14.63 -9.53 -6.33
CA HIS A 232 -13.69 -10.67 -6.44
C HIS A 232 -14.38 -11.98 -6.82
N ARG A 233 -15.61 -12.20 -6.35
CA ARG A 233 -16.43 -13.34 -6.77
C ARG A 233 -16.72 -13.31 -8.26
N GLU A 234 -17.05 -12.13 -8.80
CA GLU A 234 -17.38 -11.95 -10.22
C GLU A 234 -16.13 -11.96 -11.13
N SER A 235 -15.06 -11.29 -10.72
CA SER A 235 -13.86 -11.11 -11.55
C SER A 235 -12.87 -12.27 -11.49
N ALA A 236 -12.76 -12.94 -10.33
CA ALA A 236 -11.75 -13.97 -10.08
C ALA A 236 -12.34 -15.31 -9.60
N GLY A 237 -13.66 -15.41 -9.41
CA GLY A 237 -14.31 -16.65 -8.95
C GLY A 237 -13.94 -17.02 -7.51
N LEU A 238 -13.52 -16.06 -6.70
CA LEU A 238 -13.09 -16.29 -5.32
C LEU A 238 -14.27 -16.37 -4.35
N ASP A 239 -14.12 -17.21 -3.32
CA ASP A 239 -14.96 -17.21 -2.12
C ASP A 239 -14.32 -16.32 -1.04
N GLY A 240 -14.18 -15.03 -1.35
CA GLY A 240 -13.45 -14.05 -0.54
C GLY A 240 -12.86 -12.93 -1.36
N PHE A 241 -11.75 -12.35 -0.89
CA PHE A 241 -10.99 -11.32 -1.60
C PHE A 241 -9.49 -11.40 -1.28
N TYR A 242 -8.68 -10.84 -2.18
CA TYR A 242 -7.23 -10.76 -2.00
C TYR A 242 -6.83 -9.73 -0.94
N VAL A 243 -5.78 -10.03 -0.19
CA VAL A 243 -5.24 -9.16 0.87
C VAL A 243 -4.04 -8.40 0.32
N HIS A 244 -4.30 -7.26 -0.33
CA HIS A 244 -3.27 -6.41 -0.90
C HIS A 244 -2.52 -5.61 0.18
N ASP A 245 -3.10 -4.52 0.68
CA ASP A 245 -2.37 -3.51 1.47
C ASP A 245 -1.90 -4.02 2.83
N SER A 246 -2.70 -4.89 3.46
CA SER A 246 -2.32 -5.49 4.74
C SER A 246 -1.10 -6.42 4.60
N SER A 247 -0.79 -6.89 3.39
CA SER A 247 0.45 -7.63 3.13
C SER A 247 1.69 -6.74 3.22
N ALA A 248 1.61 -5.45 2.89
CA ALA A 248 2.75 -4.54 3.11
C ALA A 248 2.99 -4.31 4.60
N VAL A 249 1.92 -4.20 5.40
CA VAL A 249 2.02 -4.11 6.86
C VAL A 249 2.62 -5.39 7.45
N ALA A 250 2.15 -6.56 7.01
CA ALA A 250 2.70 -7.84 7.43
C ALA A 250 4.16 -8.01 7.01
N LEU A 251 4.56 -7.61 5.79
CA LEU A 251 5.95 -7.64 5.33
C LEU A 251 6.86 -6.74 6.18
N ALA A 252 6.38 -5.58 6.61
CA ALA A 252 7.14 -4.67 7.47
C ALA A 252 7.38 -5.23 8.88
N LEU A 253 6.39 -5.94 9.43
CA LEU A 253 6.41 -6.44 10.82
C LEU A 253 6.92 -7.87 10.96
N HIS A 254 6.68 -8.69 9.95
CA HIS A 254 6.92 -10.14 9.92
C HIS A 254 7.52 -10.56 8.57
N PRO A 255 8.72 -10.06 8.22
CA PRO A 255 9.39 -10.44 6.98
C PRO A 255 9.63 -11.96 6.88
N GLU A 256 9.67 -12.68 8.00
CA GLU A 256 9.77 -14.15 8.05
C GLU A 256 8.58 -14.89 7.42
N PHE A 257 7.43 -14.24 7.24
CA PHE A 257 6.30 -14.83 6.51
C PHE A 257 6.54 -14.88 5.00
N TYR A 258 7.58 -14.19 4.51
CA TYR A 258 7.82 -14.02 3.10
C TYR A 258 9.13 -14.66 2.66
N LYS A 259 9.13 -15.20 1.44
CA LYS A 259 10.36 -15.50 0.70
C LYS A 259 10.66 -14.32 -0.20
N THR A 260 11.92 -13.91 -0.29
CA THR A 260 12.31 -12.72 -1.04
C THR A 260 13.37 -13.00 -2.09
N GLU A 261 13.39 -12.14 -3.11
CA GLU A 261 14.44 -12.04 -4.13
C GLU A 261 14.95 -10.59 -4.11
N THR A 262 16.24 -10.39 -4.36
CA THR A 262 16.85 -9.06 -4.42
C THR A 262 17.35 -8.75 -5.82
N GLY A 263 17.33 -7.48 -6.20
CA GLY A 263 17.79 -7.05 -7.51
C GLY A 263 17.42 -5.61 -7.84
N ALA A 264 18.03 -5.08 -8.90
CA ALA A 264 17.66 -3.78 -9.44
C ALA A 264 16.29 -3.85 -10.11
N ILE A 265 15.45 -2.83 -9.89
CA ILE A 265 14.08 -2.78 -10.43
C ILE A 265 13.93 -1.63 -11.41
N ARG A 266 13.20 -1.86 -12.50
CA ARG A 266 12.70 -0.85 -13.43
C ARG A 266 11.20 -0.93 -13.57
N VAL A 267 10.57 0.20 -13.84
CA VAL A 267 9.19 0.30 -14.28
C VAL A 267 9.17 0.83 -15.72
N VAL A 268 8.36 0.21 -16.57
CA VAL A 268 8.11 0.71 -17.92
C VAL A 268 7.18 1.92 -17.83
N THR A 269 7.59 3.07 -18.36
CA THR A 269 6.85 4.34 -18.26
C THR A 269 6.09 4.72 -19.53
N GLU A 270 6.24 3.94 -20.60
CA GLU A 270 5.61 4.22 -21.89
C GLU A 270 5.28 2.95 -22.70
N GLY A 271 4.39 3.09 -23.69
CA GLY A 271 4.02 2.01 -24.60
C GLY A 271 3.05 0.98 -23.99
N ILE A 272 2.87 -0.15 -24.70
CA ILE A 272 1.84 -1.16 -24.36
C ILE A 272 2.08 -1.87 -23.01
N ALA A 273 3.30 -1.78 -22.49
CA ALA A 273 3.71 -2.40 -21.24
C ALA A 273 3.90 -1.39 -20.10
N ILE A 274 3.40 -0.15 -20.27
CA ILE A 274 3.42 0.87 -19.21
C ILE A 274 2.91 0.30 -17.88
N GLY A 275 3.60 0.61 -16.79
CA GLY A 275 3.36 0.07 -15.45
C GLY A 275 3.96 -1.32 -15.17
N GLN A 276 4.59 -1.98 -16.15
CA GLN A 276 5.25 -3.27 -15.90
C GLN A 276 6.48 -3.10 -14.98
N THR A 277 6.50 -3.84 -13.87
CA THR A 277 7.64 -3.93 -12.96
C THR A 277 8.58 -5.06 -13.34
N ILE A 278 9.87 -4.77 -13.52
CA ILE A 278 10.86 -5.72 -14.01
C ILE A 278 12.10 -5.70 -13.11
N ILE A 279 12.40 -6.86 -12.51
CA ILE A 279 13.60 -7.06 -11.70
C ILE A 279 14.73 -7.70 -12.51
N LYS A 280 15.95 -7.16 -12.36
CA LYS A 280 17.21 -7.81 -12.69
C LYS A 280 17.75 -8.43 -11.40
N PRO A 281 17.67 -9.76 -11.22
CA PRO A 281 18.06 -10.41 -9.96
C PRO A 281 19.54 -10.24 -9.66
N ASP A 282 19.88 -10.09 -8.38
CA ASP A 282 21.27 -10.08 -7.93
C ASP A 282 22.00 -11.37 -8.29
N GLY A 283 23.29 -11.27 -8.56
CA GLY A 283 24.12 -12.40 -9.00
C GLY A 283 23.89 -12.84 -10.46
N ARG A 284 22.91 -12.27 -11.17
CA ARG A 284 22.68 -12.54 -12.59
C ARG A 284 23.27 -11.46 -13.49
N SER A 285 24.16 -11.87 -14.39
CA SER A 285 24.83 -10.96 -15.33
C SER A 285 24.08 -10.86 -16.66
N TYR A 286 24.06 -9.65 -17.21
CA TYR A 286 23.50 -9.30 -18.52
C TYR A 286 24.45 -8.29 -19.20
N PRO A 287 24.38 -8.09 -20.54
CA PRO A 287 25.02 -6.95 -21.18
C PRO A 287 24.60 -5.61 -20.55
N PRO A 288 25.36 -4.52 -20.74
CA PRO A 288 25.01 -3.22 -20.20
C PRO A 288 23.57 -2.81 -20.55
N GLY A 289 22.84 -2.29 -19.58
CA GLY A 289 21.41 -2.05 -19.75
C GLY A 289 20.79 -1.13 -18.71
N ALA A 290 19.48 -0.98 -18.81
CA ALA A 290 18.69 0.03 -18.10
C ALA A 290 18.63 -0.17 -16.56
N TRP A 291 19.16 -1.28 -16.06
CA TRP A 291 19.23 -1.63 -14.64
C TRP A 291 20.60 -1.32 -14.02
N ASP A 292 21.61 -0.99 -14.83
CA ASP A 292 22.96 -0.76 -14.32
C ASP A 292 23.05 0.53 -13.48
N GLY A 293 23.79 0.46 -12.38
CA GLY A 293 23.94 1.57 -11.43
C GLY A 293 22.74 1.79 -10.50
N ARG A 294 21.65 1.04 -10.66
CA ARG A 294 20.50 1.09 -9.76
C ARG A 294 20.76 0.28 -8.49
N PRO A 295 20.24 0.71 -7.33
CA PRO A 295 20.36 -0.03 -6.08
C PRO A 295 19.61 -1.36 -6.18
N SER A 296 20.07 -2.35 -5.40
CA SER A 296 19.34 -3.60 -5.21
C SER A 296 18.19 -3.37 -4.23
N GLN A 297 17.00 -3.79 -4.61
CA GLN A 297 15.77 -3.72 -3.83
C GLN A 297 15.21 -5.12 -3.59
N THR A 298 14.32 -5.26 -2.60
CA THR A 298 13.76 -6.55 -2.21
C THR A 298 12.33 -6.70 -2.73
N ILE A 299 12.02 -7.83 -3.38
CA ILE A 299 10.65 -8.22 -3.75
C ILE A 299 10.25 -9.48 -3.00
N ALA A 300 9.01 -9.55 -2.55
CA ALA A 300 8.42 -10.77 -2.02
C ALA A 300 7.99 -11.68 -3.18
N VAL A 301 8.40 -12.95 -3.13
CA VAL A 301 8.16 -13.97 -4.17
C VAL A 301 7.47 -15.22 -3.63
N GLY A 302 7.19 -15.26 -2.33
CA GLY A 302 6.38 -16.30 -1.70
C GLY A 302 5.89 -15.82 -0.34
N VAL A 303 4.78 -16.38 0.14
CA VAL A 303 4.14 -15.98 1.40
C VAL A 303 3.55 -17.18 2.12
N ASP A 304 3.65 -17.19 3.45
CA ASP A 304 2.81 -18.00 4.34
C ASP A 304 1.50 -17.24 4.58
N ALA A 305 0.53 -17.45 3.68
CA ALA A 305 -0.75 -16.76 3.72
C ALA A 305 -1.53 -17.02 5.03
N GLU A 306 -1.43 -18.23 5.58
CA GLU A 306 -2.08 -18.55 6.85
C GLU A 306 -1.47 -17.77 8.01
N ALA A 307 -0.15 -17.61 8.04
CA ALA A 307 0.52 -16.78 9.05
C ALA A 307 0.10 -15.31 8.94
N VAL A 308 -0.02 -14.76 7.72
CA VAL A 308 -0.51 -13.39 7.49
C VAL A 308 -1.95 -13.23 8.00
N LEU A 309 -2.85 -14.17 7.70
CA LEU A 309 -4.24 -14.13 8.16
C LEU A 309 -4.35 -14.30 9.68
N ARG A 310 -3.59 -15.22 10.28
CA ARG A 310 -3.53 -15.35 11.75
C ARG A 310 -3.04 -14.07 12.39
N PHE A 311 -1.96 -13.49 11.87
CA PHE A 311 -1.42 -12.21 12.33
C PHE A 311 -2.46 -11.08 12.30
N TYR A 312 -3.21 -10.95 11.20
CA TYR A 312 -4.27 -9.96 11.08
C TYR A 312 -5.37 -10.20 12.13
N ARG A 313 -5.86 -11.44 12.24
CA ARG A 313 -6.90 -11.82 13.21
C ARG A 313 -6.47 -11.55 14.65
N ASP A 314 -5.28 -12.04 15.03
CA ASP A 314 -4.76 -11.92 16.39
C ASP A 314 -4.60 -10.46 16.78
N THR A 315 -4.14 -9.60 15.85
CA THR A 315 -4.02 -8.16 16.11
C THR A 315 -5.36 -7.49 16.41
N LEU A 316 -6.43 -7.88 15.71
CA LEU A 316 -7.77 -7.32 15.92
C LEU A 316 -8.47 -7.91 17.15
N MET A 317 -8.04 -9.08 17.63
CA MET A 317 -8.60 -9.73 18.82
C MET A 317 -7.98 -9.25 20.13
N GLY A 318 -6.79 -8.63 20.10
CA GLY A 318 -6.12 -8.04 21.28
C GLY A 318 -5.17 -9.00 21.97
#